data_AF-A0A2A4AGP5-F1
#
_entry.id   AF-A0A2A4AGP5-F1
#
_cell.length_a   1.000
_cell.length_b   1.000
_cell.length_c   1.000
_cell.angle_alpha   90.00
_cell.angle_beta   90.00
_cell.angle_gamma   90.00
#
_symmetry.space_group_name_H-M   'P 1'
#
loop_
_entity.id
_entity.type
_entity.pdbx_description
1 polymer ?
#
loop_
_entity_poly.entity_id
_entity_poly.type
_entity_poly.pdbx_seq_one_letter_code
_entity_poly.pdbx_strand_id
1 'polypeptide(L)'
;MVDFAQFSAFEWVIFVCIFVMGGALASALVLALRSRDELTRTVMSDMAFYGMLCMYIAWTFVNHASILYDIAMLAAIAAGVLPTLSMARIISKGRR
;
A
#
# COMPACT_ATOMS: atom_id res chain seq x y z
N MET A 1 -12.87 -16.53 -12.51
CA MET A 1 -13.83 -16.82 -11.41
C MET A 1 -12.99 -17.23 -10.22
N VAL A 2 -13.17 -16.59 -9.06
CA VAL A 2 -12.45 -16.98 -7.83
C VAL A 2 -13.12 -18.27 -7.34
N ASP A 3 -12.40 -19.38 -7.38
CA ASP A 3 -12.93 -20.68 -6.98
C ASP A 3 -12.57 -20.95 -5.51
N PHE A 4 -13.47 -20.51 -4.63
CA PHE A 4 -13.28 -20.60 -3.17
C PHE A 4 -13.25 -22.05 -2.64
N ALA A 5 -13.64 -23.04 -3.46
CA ALA A 5 -13.71 -24.44 -3.06
C ALA A 5 -12.34 -25.14 -3.04
N GLN A 6 -11.32 -24.58 -3.69
CA GLN A 6 -9.98 -25.17 -3.83
C GLN A 6 -8.95 -24.56 -2.87
N PHE A 7 -9.31 -23.55 -2.08
CA PHE A 7 -8.35 -22.82 -1.25
C PHE A 7 -7.85 -23.66 -0.07
N SER A 8 -6.53 -23.73 0.05
CA SER A 8 -5.87 -24.25 1.25
C SER A 8 -6.09 -23.31 2.45
N ALA A 9 -5.87 -23.83 3.68
CA ALA A 9 -5.97 -23.01 4.89
C ALA A 9 -5.03 -21.79 4.87
N PHE A 10 -3.86 -21.92 4.24
CA PHE A 10 -2.89 -20.84 4.09
C PHE A 10 -3.40 -19.73 3.17
N GLU A 11 -3.98 -20.09 2.03
CA GLU A 11 -4.56 -19.12 1.08
C GLU A 11 -5.75 -18.39 1.68
N TRP A 12 -6.56 -19.06 2.50
CA TRP A 12 -7.63 -18.42 3.26
C TRP A 12 -7.13 -17.34 4.21
N VAL A 13 -6.06 -17.62 4.95
CA VAL A 13 -5.44 -16.63 5.85
C VAL A 13 -4.94 -15.43 5.06
N ILE A 14 -4.23 -15.65 3.95
CA ILE A 14 -3.74 -14.56 3.10
C ILE A 14 -4.90 -13.74 2.53
N PHE A 15 -5.95 -14.40 2.05
CA PHE A 15 -7.12 -13.74 1.49
C PHE A 15 -7.80 -12.82 2.52
N VAL A 16 -8.00 -13.30 3.74
CA VAL A 16 -8.55 -12.48 4.84
C VAL A 16 -7.62 -11.32 5.17
N CYS A 17 -6.31 -11.54 5.23
CA CYS A 17 -5.34 -10.47 5.46
C CYS A 17 -5.41 -9.37 4.38
N ILE A 18 -5.46 -9.76 3.10
CA ILE A 18 -5.62 -8.82 1.98
C ILE A 18 -6.93 -8.04 2.12
N PHE A 19 -8.02 -8.70 2.51
CA PHE A 19 -9.31 -8.05 2.69
C PHE A 19 -9.30 -7.02 3.83
N VAL A 20 -8.69 -7.35 4.98
CA VAL A 20 -8.54 -6.43 6.12
C VAL A 20 -7.67 -5.23 5.73
N MET A 21 -6.54 -5.46 5.06
CA MET A 21 -5.69 -4.39 4.55
C MET A 21 -6.41 -3.51 3.53
N GLY A 22 -7.20 -4.11 2.63
CA GLY A 22 -8.03 -3.39 1.67
C GLY A 22 -9.10 -2.52 2.34
N GLY A 23 -9.73 -3.02 3.41
CA GLY A 23 -10.65 -2.24 4.23
C GLY A 23 -9.97 -1.05 4.92
N ALA A 24 -8.78 -1.26 5.49
CA ALA A 24 -7.99 -0.19 6.08
C ALA A 24 -7.59 0.87 5.03
N LEU A 25 -7.16 0.45 3.85
CA LEU A 25 -6.83 1.34 2.74
C LEU A 25 -8.05 2.14 2.25
N ALA A 26 -9.21 1.50 2.10
CA ALA A 26 -10.44 2.19 1.75
C ALA A 26 -10.81 3.26 2.81
N SER A 27 -10.66 2.95 4.10
CA SER A 27 -10.90 3.93 5.17
C SER A 27 -9.93 5.11 5.12
N ALA A 28 -8.65 4.87 4.81
CA ALA A 28 -7.64 5.91 4.64
C ALA A 28 -7.95 6.81 3.44
N LEU A 29 -8.40 6.23 2.31
CA LEU A 29 -8.84 6.98 1.14
C LEU A 29 -10.07 7.85 1.43
N VAL A 30 -11.07 7.31 2.13
CA VAL A 30 -12.25 8.09 2.56
C VAL A 30 -11.83 9.26 3.44
N LEU A 31 -10.90 9.05 4.38
CA LEU A 31 -10.38 10.12 5.23
C LEU A 31 -9.60 11.16 4.41
N ALA A 32 -8.79 10.75 3.45
CA ALA A 32 -8.06 11.64 2.55
C ALA A 32 -8.99 12.54 1.72
N LEU A 33 -10.08 11.98 1.19
CA LEU A 33 -11.08 12.72 0.43
C LEU A 33 -11.90 13.68 1.30
N ARG A 34 -12.11 13.35 2.57
CA ARG A 34 -12.86 14.19 3.51
C ARG A 34 -12.00 15.30 4.14
N SER A 35 -10.69 15.07 4.28
CA SER A 35 -9.76 16.02 4.86
C SER A 35 -9.56 17.24 3.94
N ARG A 36 -9.66 18.45 4.51
CA ARG A 36 -9.38 19.72 3.79
C ARG A 36 -7.95 20.21 3.97
N ASP A 37 -7.19 19.62 4.89
CA ASP A 37 -5.82 20.00 5.20
C ASP A 37 -4.83 19.28 4.26
N GLU A 38 -3.96 20.07 3.64
CA GLU A 38 -2.98 19.59 2.65
C GLU A 38 -1.93 18.67 3.28
N LEU A 39 -1.54 18.92 4.53
CA LEU A 39 -0.60 18.09 5.27
C LEU A 39 -1.19 16.70 5.52
N THR A 40 -2.41 16.67 6.04
CA THR A 40 -3.14 15.43 6.30
C THR A 40 -3.31 14.63 5.00
N ARG A 41 -3.68 15.27 3.89
CA ARG A 41 -3.84 14.59 2.59
C ARG A 41 -2.54 13.98 2.07
N THR A 42 -1.41 14.66 2.30
CA THR A 42 -0.08 14.16 1.89
C THR A 42 0.28 12.89 2.66
N VAL A 43 0.10 12.89 3.99
CA VAL A 43 0.37 11.70 4.82
C VAL A 43 -0.57 10.55 4.46
N MET A 44 -1.84 10.83 4.20
CA MET A 44 -2.78 9.79 3.77
C MET A 44 -2.43 9.18 2.42
N SER A 45 -1.84 9.97 1.50
CA SER A 45 -1.37 9.45 0.21
C SER A 45 -0.21 8.45 0.38
N ASP A 46 0.67 8.69 1.35
CA ASP A 46 1.77 7.78 1.69
C ASP A 46 1.24 6.48 2.30
N MET A 47 0.30 6.61 3.25
CA MET A 47 -0.37 5.47 3.87
C MET A 47 -1.12 4.61 2.84
N ALA A 48 -1.75 5.23 1.83
CA ALA A 48 -2.38 4.50 0.74
C ALA A 48 -1.35 3.77 -0.15
N PHE A 49 -0.21 4.39 -0.47
CA PHE A 49 0.83 3.76 -1.27
C PHE A 49 1.41 2.52 -0.57
N TYR A 50 1.82 2.65 0.69
CA TYR A 50 2.33 1.49 1.45
C TYR A 50 1.24 0.45 1.75
N GLY A 51 -0.02 0.86 1.92
CA GLY A 51 -1.14 -0.08 2.01
C GLY A 51 -1.30 -0.94 0.76
N MET A 52 -1.16 -0.35 -0.44
CA MET A 52 -1.14 -1.11 -1.70
C MET A 52 0.07 -2.04 -1.79
N LEU A 53 1.25 -1.58 -1.37
CA LEU A 53 2.47 -2.39 -1.36
C LEU A 53 2.34 -3.61 -0.44
N CYS A 54 1.74 -3.46 0.74
CA CYS A 54 1.49 -4.58 1.66
C CYS A 54 0.53 -5.62 1.05
N MET A 55 -0.53 -5.17 0.38
CA MET A 55 -1.44 -6.08 -0.34
C MET A 55 -0.71 -6.81 -1.48
N TYR A 56 0.16 -6.11 -2.22
CA TYR A 56 0.97 -6.71 -3.26
C TYR A 56 1.89 -7.81 -2.70
N ILE A 57 2.60 -7.55 -1.60
CA ILE A 57 3.47 -8.53 -0.93
C ILE A 57 2.65 -9.72 -0.41
N ALA A 58 1.49 -9.49 0.20
CA ALA A 58 0.62 -10.60 0.64
C ALA A 58 0.20 -11.49 -0.54
N TRP A 59 -0.06 -10.89 -1.71
CA TRP A 59 -0.39 -11.62 -2.92
C TRP A 59 0.78 -12.44 -3.50
N THR A 60 2.04 -12.02 -3.31
CA THR A 60 3.21 -12.79 -3.77
C THR A 60 3.39 -14.12 -3.02
N PHE A 61 2.78 -14.28 -1.84
CA PHE A 61 2.80 -15.56 -1.13
C PHE A 61 1.94 -16.64 -1.82
N VAL A 62 0.94 -16.24 -2.59
CA VAL A 62 0.11 -17.16 -3.40
C VAL A 62 0.66 -17.27 -4.83
N ASN A 63 1.39 -16.26 -5.30
CA ASN A 63 1.95 -16.21 -6.65
C ASN A 63 3.47 -16.31 -6.58
N HIS A 64 3.99 -17.53 -6.71
CA HIS A 64 5.41 -17.81 -6.57
C HIS A 64 6.19 -17.35 -7.82
N ALA A 65 6.71 -16.12 -7.78
CA ALA A 65 7.69 -15.64 -8.73
C ALA A 65 8.71 -14.73 -8.03
N SER A 66 10.00 -15.06 -8.15
CA SER A 66 11.08 -14.35 -7.46
C SER A 66 11.16 -12.87 -7.83
N ILE A 67 10.82 -12.53 -9.08
CA ILE A 67 10.83 -11.14 -9.58
C ILE A 67 9.86 -10.22 -8.85
N LEU A 68 8.81 -10.76 -8.22
CA LEU A 68 7.82 -9.95 -7.50
C LEU A 68 8.43 -9.27 -6.27
N TYR A 69 9.41 -9.90 -5.62
CA TYR A 69 10.11 -9.32 -4.48
C TYR A 69 11.03 -8.16 -4.90
N ASP A 70 11.68 -8.28 -6.06
CA ASP A 70 12.51 -7.20 -6.62
C ASP A 70 11.64 -5.98 -6.97
N ILE A 71 10.46 -6.23 -7.55
CA ILE A 71 9.48 -5.17 -7.86
C ILE A 71 9.00 -4.52 -6.56
N ALA A 72 8.66 -5.29 -5.52
CA ALA A 72 8.25 -4.74 -4.23
C ALA A 72 9.34 -3.87 -3.60
N MET A 73 10.61 -4.30 -3.69
CA MET A 73 11.76 -3.56 -3.18
C MET A 73 11.96 -2.24 -3.94
N LEU A 74 11.95 -2.29 -5.28
CA LEU A 74 12.06 -1.09 -6.10
C LEU A 74 10.89 -0.13 -5.88
N ALA A 75 9.66 -0.65 -5.76
CA ALA A 75 8.48 0.15 -5.46
C ALA A 75 8.58 0.84 -4.10
N ALA A 76 9.02 0.13 -3.05
CA ALA A 76 9.18 0.69 -1.71
C ALA A 76 10.18 1.86 -1.69
N ILE A 77 11.33 1.70 -2.34
CA ILE A 77 12.42 2.69 -2.30
C ILE A 77 12.17 3.80 -3.31
N ALA A 78 12.05 3.46 -4.59
CA ALA A 78 12.02 4.44 -5.67
C ALA A 78 10.66 5.14 -5.78
N ALA A 79 9.57 4.39 -5.60
CA ALA A 79 8.22 4.94 -5.73
C ALA A 79 7.54 5.29 -4.40
N GLY A 80 8.03 4.79 -3.26
CA GLY A 80 7.52 5.13 -1.93
C GLY A 80 8.28 6.26 -1.25
N VAL A 81 9.55 6.01 -0.90
CA VAL A 81 10.35 6.95 -0.09
C VAL A 81 10.70 8.24 -0.85
N LEU A 82 11.02 8.16 -2.16
CA LEU A 82 11.43 9.36 -2.90
C LEU A 82 10.29 10.38 -3.06
N PRO A 83 9.05 9.98 -3.41
CA PRO A 83 7.95 10.95 -3.52
C PRO A 83 7.56 11.58 -2.19
N THR A 84 7.62 10.84 -1.08
CA THR A 84 7.26 11.36 0.26
C THR A 84 8.26 12.41 0.74
N LEU A 85 9.55 12.14 0.59
CA LEU A 85 10.60 13.11 0.85
C LEU A 85 10.49 14.35 -0.06
N SER A 86 10.16 14.13 -1.34
CA SER A 86 9.97 15.22 -2.30
C SER A 86 8.81 16.13 -1.89
N MET A 87 7.67 15.55 -1.50
CA MET A 87 6.52 16.32 -1.00
C MET A 87 6.81 17.03 0.31
N ALA A 88 7.48 16.37 1.26
CA ALA A 88 7.89 17.01 2.51
C ALA A 88 8.73 18.26 2.27
N ARG A 89 9.65 18.22 1.28
CA ARG A 89 10.48 19.37 0.90
C ARG A 89 9.72 20.47 0.18
N ILE A 90 8.75 20.12 -0.65
CA ILE A 90 7.87 21.10 -1.31
C ILE A 90 7.04 21.85 -0.25
N ILE A 91 6.46 21.11 0.70
CA ILE A 91 5.65 21.67 1.79
C ILE A 91 6.49 22.52 2.72
N SER A 92 7.70 22.07 3.09
CA SER A 92 8.60 22.86 3.93
C SER A 92 9.24 24.05 3.20
N LYS A 93 8.97 24.23 1.90
CA LYS A 93 9.60 25.24 1.03
C LYS A 93 11.14 25.16 1.07
N GLY A 94 11.68 23.96 1.29
CA GLY A 94 13.12 23.74 1.41
C GLY A 94 13.76 24.21 2.72
N ARG A 95 12.98 24.71 3.69
CA ARG A 95 13.48 24.90 5.07
C ARG A 95 13.67 23.53 5.71
N ARG A 96 14.88 23.33 6.25
CA ARG A 96 15.30 22.10 6.94
C ARG A 96 14.76 22.11 8.36
#